data_AF-A0A2K1J3F2-F1
#
_entry.id   AF-A0A2K1J3F2-F1
#
_cell.length_a   1.000
_cell.length_b   1.000
_cell.length_c   1.000
_cell.angle_alpha   90.00
_cell.angle_beta   90.00
_cell.angle_gamma   90.00
#
_symmetry.space_group_name_H-M   'P 1'
#
loop_
_entity.id
_entity.type
_entity.pdbx_description
1 polymer ?
#
loop_
_entity_poly.entity_id
_entity_poly.type
_entity_poly.pdbx_seq_one_letter_code
_entity_poly.pdbx_strand_id
1 'polypeptide(L)' 'MNQLAQPYPHSKQSQDWCNCCQKLASCMVGFGQDAIRKRNGYIYEVSDNDDDLENSKFKTLYYGAPKNEPL' A
#
# COMPACT_ATOMS: atom_id res chain seq x y z
N MET A 1 -30.73 -7.92 -30.91
CA MET A 1 -30.20 -6.90 -29.99
C MET A 1 -29.80 -7.60 -28.70
N ASN A 2 -28.58 -8.12 -28.62
CA ASN A 2 -28.01 -8.68 -27.38
C ASN A 2 -26.59 -8.13 -27.28
N GLN A 3 -26.43 -7.08 -26.48
CA GLN A 3 -25.12 -6.55 -26.16
C GLN A 3 -24.56 -7.39 -25.02
N LEU A 4 -23.66 -8.30 -25.37
CA LEU A 4 -22.85 -9.04 -24.42
C LEU A 4 -22.03 -8.01 -23.63
N ALA A 5 -22.37 -7.82 -22.35
CA ALA A 5 -21.55 -7.06 -21.42
C ALA A 5 -20.13 -7.64 -21.46
N GLN A 6 -19.18 -6.88 -21.98
CA GLN A 6 -17.78 -7.27 -22.02
C GLN A 6 -17.25 -7.36 -20.58
N PRO A 7 -16.42 -8.36 -20.24
CA PRO A 7 -15.85 -8.46 -18.90
C PRO A 7 -14.96 -7.24 -18.61
N TYR A 8 -15.16 -6.59 -17.47
CA TYR A 8 -14.31 -5.50 -16.99
C TYR A 8 -12.84 -5.96 -16.89
N PRO A 9 -11.86 -5.23 -17.47
CA PRO A 9 -10.48 -5.68 -17.58
C PRO A 9 -9.68 -5.41 -16.30
N HIS A 10 -10.17 -5.84 -15.14
CA HIS A 10 -9.42 -5.79 -13.88
C HIS A 10 -9.12 -7.20 -13.40
N SER A 11 -8.53 -8.02 -14.27
CA SER A 11 -7.86 -9.24 -13.84
C SER A 11 -6.72 -8.83 -12.89
N LYS A 12 -6.93 -8.95 -11.58
CA LYS A 12 -5.85 -9.02 -10.58
C LYS A 12 -5.03 -10.28 -10.86
N GLN A 13 -4.20 -10.26 -11.90
CA GLN A 13 -3.25 -11.32 -12.16
C GLN A 13 -2.18 -11.27 -11.07
N SER A 14 -2.04 -12.41 -10.39
CA SER A 14 -1.15 -12.67 -9.28
C SER A 14 0.33 -12.69 -9.73
N GLN A 15 0.87 -11.54 -10.11
CA GLN A 15 2.32 -11.37 -10.08
C GLN A 15 2.67 -10.85 -8.69
N ASP A 16 3.18 -11.74 -7.82
CA ASP A 16 3.69 -11.47 -6.47
C ASP A 16 3.14 -10.20 -5.83
N TRP A 17 2.02 -10.33 -5.13
CA TRP A 17 1.39 -9.21 -4.42
C TRP A 17 2.40 -8.39 -3.60
N CYS A 18 3.35 -9.06 -2.91
CA CYS A 18 4.43 -8.42 -2.18
C CYS A 18 5.30 -7.50 -3.05
N ASN A 19 5.62 -7.92 -4.28
CA ASN A 19 6.39 -7.12 -5.25
C ASN A 19 5.55 -6.00 -5.89
N CYS A 20 4.22 -6.04 -5.69
CA CYS A 20 3.25 -5.22 -6.40
C CYS A 20 2.41 -4.31 -5.49
N CYS A 21 2.59 -4.33 -4.16
CA CYS A 21 1.83 -3.52 -3.20
C CYS A 21 1.82 -2.02 -3.58
N GLN A 22 2.91 -1.51 -4.16
CA GLN A 22 2.97 -0.11 -4.63
C GLN A 22 2.01 0.20 -5.80
N LYS A 23 1.61 -0.79 -6.61
CA LYS A 23 0.64 -0.58 -7.70
C LYS A 23 -0.77 -0.31 -7.18
N LEU A 24 -1.08 -0.60 -5.91
CA LEU A 24 -2.37 -0.24 -5.32
C LEU A 24 -2.64 1.26 -5.36
N ALA A 25 -1.60 2.07 -5.22
CA ALA A 25 -1.71 3.52 -5.33
C ALA A 25 -2.14 3.99 -6.74
N SER A 26 -2.08 3.15 -7.78
CA SER A 26 -2.60 3.44 -9.12
C SER A 26 -3.99 2.89 -9.40
N CYS A 27 -4.57 2.12 -8.48
CA CYS A 27 -5.88 1.50 -8.66
C CYS A 27 -7.03 2.31 -8.03
N MET A 28 -6.75 3.48 -7.44
CA MET A 28 -7.77 4.30 -6.80
C MET A 28 -8.66 5.02 -7.82
N VAL A 29 -9.93 5.19 -7.48
CA VAL A 29 -10.96 5.89 -8.28
C VAL A 29 -11.80 6.80 -7.37
N GLY A 30 -12.41 7.84 -7.93
CA GLY A 30 -13.25 8.79 -7.18
C GLY A 30 -12.43 9.90 -6.49
N PHE A 31 -13.01 10.57 -5.50
CA PHE A 31 -12.41 11.78 -4.89
C PHE A 31 -10.99 11.60 -4.28
N GLY A 32 -10.58 10.36 -3.99
CA GLY A 32 -9.24 10.04 -3.48
C GLY A 32 -8.26 9.52 -4.54
N GLN A 33 -8.59 9.60 -5.83
CA GLN A 33 -7.78 8.99 -6.91
C GLN A 33 -6.34 9.49 -6.98
N ASP A 34 -6.07 10.73 -6.55
CA ASP A 34 -4.73 11.33 -6.54
C ASP A 34 -3.93 10.98 -5.26
N ALA A 35 -4.50 10.17 -4.36
CA ALA A 35 -3.81 9.75 -3.14
C ALA A 35 -2.71 8.73 -3.44
N ILE A 36 -1.48 9.23 -3.56
CA ILE A 36 -0.29 8.41 -3.83
C ILE A 36 0.25 7.74 -2.54
N ARG A 37 -0.02 8.32 -1.35
CA ARG A 37 0.55 7.88 -0.04
C ARG A 37 2.09 7.75 -0.11
N LYS A 38 2.69 6.80 0.61
CA LYS A 38 4.14 6.53 0.65
C LYS A 38 4.64 5.65 -0.51
N ARG A 39 3.94 5.67 -1.66
CA ARG A 39 4.38 4.97 -2.88
C ARG A 39 5.79 5.41 -3.28
N ASN A 40 6.59 4.48 -3.80
CA ASN A 40 8.01 4.63 -4.12
C ASN A 40 8.95 4.78 -2.90
N GLY A 41 8.44 4.58 -1.68
CA GLY A 41 9.24 4.45 -0.47
C GLY A 41 9.89 3.07 -0.29
N TYR A 42 10.77 2.96 0.70
CA TYR A 42 11.35 1.68 1.13
C TYR A 42 10.33 0.86 1.91
N ILE A 43 10.18 -0.42 1.62
CA ILE A 43 9.28 -1.27 2.40
C ILE A 43 9.84 -1.42 3.82
N TYR A 44 9.12 -0.89 4.81
CA TYR A 44 9.43 -1.08 6.22
C TYR A 44 8.68 -2.28 6.80
N GLU A 45 9.41 -3.31 7.20
CA GLU A 45 8.84 -4.51 7.81
C GLU A 45 8.71 -4.36 9.33
N VAL A 46 7.49 -4.43 9.83
CA VAL A 46 7.18 -4.50 11.26
C VAL A 46 7.27 -5.95 11.70
N SER A 47 8.17 -6.23 12.64
CA SER A 47 8.37 -7.59 13.20
C SER A 47 8.45 -7.60 14.72
N ASP A 48 8.33 -6.43 15.35
CA ASP A 48 8.22 -6.24 16.80
C ASP A 48 6.87 -5.60 17.14
N ASN A 49 6.19 -6.13 18.14
CA ASN A 49 4.86 -5.70 18.59
C ASN A 49 4.92 -4.81 19.85
N ASP A 50 6.09 -4.27 20.19
CA ASP A 50 6.27 -3.29 21.26
C ASP A 50 5.57 -1.95 20.91
N ASP A 51 4.79 -1.43 21.87
CA ASP A 51 3.90 -0.28 21.71
C ASP A 51 4.38 0.96 22.50
N ASP A 52 5.66 1.03 22.89
CA ASP A 52 6.22 2.22 23.54
C ASP A 52 6.26 3.41 22.57
N LEU A 53 5.34 4.37 22.77
CA LEU A 53 5.24 5.57 21.94
C LEU A 53 6.39 6.55 22.16
N GLU A 54 6.92 6.65 23.38
CA GLU A 54 7.96 7.63 23.72
C GLU A 54 9.33 7.16 23.26
N ASN A 55 9.59 5.85 23.38
CA ASN A 55 10.86 5.22 23.04
C ASN A 55 10.69 4.05 22.05
N SER A 56 10.03 4.32 20.92
CA SER A 56 9.79 3.31 19.88
C SER A 56 11.10 2.74 19.32
N LYS A 57 11.16 1.40 19.20
CA LYS A 57 12.32 0.67 18.70
C LYS A 57 12.21 0.40 17.20
N PHE A 58 13.36 0.26 16.54
CA PHE A 58 13.37 -0.24 15.15
C PHE A 58 12.65 -1.61 15.07
N LYS A 59 11.87 -1.82 14.01
CA LYS A 59 10.93 -2.92 13.74
C LYS A 59 9.56 -2.83 14.41
N THR A 60 9.24 -1.76 15.15
CA THR A 60 7.89 -1.50 15.65
C THR A 60 7.10 -0.57 14.72
N LEU A 61 5.77 -0.63 14.79
CA LEU A 61 4.89 0.26 14.01
C LEU A 61 5.12 1.74 14.37
N TYR A 62 5.28 2.04 15.66
CA TYR A 62 5.48 3.40 16.16
C TYR A 62 6.79 4.04 15.71
N TYR A 63 7.80 3.24 15.40
CA TYR A 63 9.03 3.75 14.80
C TYR A 63 8.86 4.14 13.33
N GLY A 64 8.14 3.34 12.54
CA GLY A 64 8.02 3.52 11.08
C GLY A 64 6.94 4.50 10.64
N ALA A 65 5.75 4.45 11.25
CA ALA A 65 4.59 5.24 10.82
C ALA A 65 4.82 6.77 10.77
N PRO A 66 5.44 7.42 11.78
CA PRO A 66 5.59 8.88 11.80
C PRO A 66 6.73 9.43 10.92
N LYS A 67 7.51 8.58 10.24
CA LYS A 67 8.61 9.05 9.38
C LYS A 67 8.07 9.94 8.25
N ASN A 68 8.70 11.09 8.05
CA ASN A 68 8.39 11.99 6.92
C ASN A 68 8.80 11.40 5.57
N GLU A 69 9.78 10.51 5.57
CA GLU A 69 10.19 9.76 4.38
C GLU A 69 9.14 8.69 4.02
N PRO A 70 8.95 8.42 2.72
CA PRO A 70 8.09 7.34 2.28
C PRO A 70 8.69 5.98 2.66
N LEU A 71 7.88 5.17 3.33
CA LEU A 71 8.07 3.83 3.88
C LEU A 71 6.85 2.96 3.53
#